data_AF-A0A9N9RTC2-F1
#
_entry.id   AF-A0A9N9RTC2-F1
#
_cell.length_a   1.000
_cell.length_b   1.000
_cell.length_c   1.000
_cell.angle_alpha   90.00
_cell.angle_beta   90.00
_cell.angle_gamma   90.00
#
_symmetry.space_group_name_H-M   'P 1'
#
loop_
_entity.id
_entity.type
_entity.pdbx_description
1 polymer ?
#
loop_
_entity_poly.entity_id
_entity_poly.type
_entity_poly.pdbx_seq_one_letter_code
_entity_poly.pdbx_strand_id
1 'polypeptide(L)'
;MVFYFTSNVTSPPVKLFMGIDKYENEDLIKWGFPEDVWFHVDNVSSAHVYLRLQKNQTLDDIHQDVLIDACQLVKANSINGNKMNNIDIVYTMWDNLKKTPSMEVGQVSFHNPKLVRKMRVERRINEVVNRLNKTKIEEHPNFQQQREERDGLERQDRKKVVREHKEREKDMLKKKLEEAEMKSYSSLHKPEKMSTNYDDDNDSDDFM
;
A
#
# COMPACT_ATOMS: atom_id res chain seq x y z
N MET A 1 3.11 24.49 -0.48
CA MET A 1 2.49 24.42 -1.82
C MET A 1 3.11 23.28 -2.60
N VAL A 2 2.28 22.51 -3.29
CA VAL A 2 2.71 21.35 -4.07
C VAL A 2 2.15 21.43 -5.49
N PHE A 3 3.00 21.07 -6.45
CA PHE A 3 2.64 20.98 -7.85
C PHE A 3 2.25 19.56 -8.18
N TYR A 4 1.07 19.38 -8.74
CA TYR A 4 0.57 18.13 -9.28
C TYR A 4 0.65 18.14 -10.80
N PHE A 5 1.00 16.99 -11.38
CA PHE A 5 1.08 16.75 -12.81
C PHE A 5 0.38 15.44 -13.12
N THR A 6 -0.26 15.35 -14.28
CA THR A 6 -0.94 14.14 -14.72
C THR A 6 -0.29 13.61 -15.99
N SER A 7 0.32 12.42 -15.89
CA SER A 7 0.84 11.70 -17.06
C SER A 7 -0.27 10.90 -17.70
N ASN A 8 -0.57 11.23 -18.96
CA ASN A 8 -1.57 10.55 -19.80
C ASN A 8 -0.94 9.50 -20.74
N VAL A 9 0.30 9.09 -20.49
CA VAL A 9 1.02 8.14 -21.37
C VAL A 9 0.51 6.71 -21.14
N THR A 10 -0.01 6.43 -19.96
CA THR A 10 -0.66 5.17 -19.62
C THR A 10 -2.14 5.37 -19.34
N SER A 11 -2.92 4.30 -19.52
CA SER A 11 -4.28 4.19 -19.02
C SER A 11 -4.29 3.15 -17.91
N PRO A 12 -4.62 3.49 -16.65
CA PRO A 12 -5.10 4.79 -16.17
C PRO A 12 -4.01 5.89 -16.13
N PRO A 13 -4.42 7.17 -16.14
CA PRO A 13 -3.50 8.29 -16.01
C PRO A 13 -2.86 8.30 -14.61
N VAL A 14 -1.61 8.72 -14.58
CA VAL A 14 -0.76 8.61 -13.39
C VAL A 14 -0.47 10.00 -12.83
N LYS A 15 -0.58 10.16 -11.51
CA LYS A 15 -0.34 11.43 -10.84
C LYS A 15 1.10 11.51 -10.33
N LEU A 16 1.80 12.55 -10.76
CA LEU A 16 3.11 12.96 -10.27
C LEU A 16 2.96 14.23 -9.44
N PHE A 17 3.77 14.41 -8.41
CA PHE A 17 3.75 15.63 -7.61
C PHE A 17 5.12 16.01 -7.07
N MET A 18 5.35 17.29 -6.79
CA MET A 18 6.60 17.78 -6.21
C MET A 18 6.36 19.02 -5.35
N GLY A 19 7.13 19.18 -4.28
CA GLY A 19 7.13 20.40 -3.48
C GLY A 19 7.74 21.57 -4.23
N ILE A 20 7.26 22.79 -3.97
CA ILE A 20 7.86 24.01 -4.55
C ILE A 20 9.28 24.24 -4.01
N ASP A 21 9.52 23.90 -2.75
CA ASP A 21 10.78 24.15 -2.08
C ASP A 21 11.19 23.01 -1.14
N LYS A 22 12.33 23.21 -0.48
CA LYS A 22 12.92 22.23 0.44
C LYS A 22 12.09 22.00 1.71
N TYR A 23 11.29 22.96 2.16
CA TYR A 23 10.48 22.82 3.38
C TYR A 23 9.24 21.98 3.10
N GLU A 24 8.58 22.22 1.98
CA GLU A 24 7.45 21.41 1.51
C GLU A 24 7.89 19.98 1.20
N ASN A 25 9.12 19.80 0.72
CA ASN A 25 9.70 18.48 0.55
C ASN A 25 9.89 17.73 1.88
N GLU A 26 10.19 18.41 3.00
CA GLU A 26 10.27 17.76 4.32
C GLU A 26 8.88 17.27 4.76
N ASP A 27 7.84 18.07 4.56
CA ASP A 27 6.47 17.66 4.90
C ASP A 27 5.98 16.50 4.02
N LEU A 28 6.32 16.52 2.72
CA LEU A 28 6.07 15.40 1.81
C LEU A 28 6.80 14.13 2.23
N ILE A 29 8.04 14.22 2.69
CA ILE A 29 8.77 13.05 3.20
C ILE A 29 8.16 12.58 4.52
N LYS A 30 7.73 13.48 5.40
CA LYS A 30 7.19 13.12 6.70
C LYS A 30 5.83 12.43 6.61
N TRP A 31 4.97 12.88 5.69
CA TRP A 31 3.59 12.43 5.56
C TRP A 31 3.30 11.65 4.26
N GLY A 32 4.35 11.32 3.50
CA GLY A 32 4.25 10.51 2.29
C GLY A 32 3.66 9.14 2.54
N PHE A 33 3.19 8.48 1.48
CA PHE A 33 2.53 7.18 1.57
C PHE A 33 3.49 6.03 1.25
N PRO A 34 3.26 4.82 1.78
CA PRO A 34 4.06 3.64 1.44
C PRO A 34 4.14 3.35 -0.07
N GLU A 35 3.06 3.66 -0.81
CA GLU A 35 2.97 3.51 -2.27
C GLU A 35 3.62 4.64 -3.06
N ASP A 36 4.14 5.68 -2.39
CA ASP A 36 4.80 6.78 -3.07
C ASP A 36 6.22 6.36 -3.47
N VAL A 37 6.57 6.59 -4.73
CA VAL A 37 7.91 6.41 -5.27
C VAL A 37 8.57 7.77 -5.34
N TRP A 38 9.73 7.89 -4.73
CA TRP A 38 10.53 9.11 -4.71
C TRP A 38 11.60 9.08 -5.80
N PHE A 39 11.79 10.22 -6.47
CA PHE A 39 12.79 10.42 -7.51
C PHE A 39 13.66 11.64 -7.21
N HIS A 40 14.95 11.51 -7.52
CA HIS A 40 15.94 12.58 -7.38
C HIS A 40 17.12 12.36 -8.33
N VAL A 41 17.80 13.43 -8.72
CA VAL A 41 19.01 13.31 -9.54
C VAL A 41 20.19 12.84 -8.68
N ASP A 42 20.96 11.86 -9.14
CA ASP A 42 22.14 11.41 -8.40
C ASP A 42 23.20 12.52 -8.33
N ASN A 43 23.81 12.70 -7.15
CA ASN A 43 24.93 13.62 -6.88
C ASN A 43 24.73 15.12 -7.12
N VAL A 44 23.56 15.59 -7.60
CA VAL A 44 23.28 17.02 -7.78
C VAL A 44 21.95 17.42 -7.17
N SER A 45 21.87 18.65 -6.67
CA SER A 45 20.63 19.19 -6.12
C SER A 45 19.52 19.24 -7.17
N SER A 46 18.36 18.67 -6.83
CA SER A 46 17.19 18.64 -7.69
C SER A 46 15.90 18.64 -6.89
N ALA A 47 14.77 18.93 -7.56
CA ALA A 47 13.47 18.77 -6.96
C ALA A 47 13.18 17.30 -6.60
N HIS A 48 12.47 17.08 -5.51
CA HIS A 48 11.95 15.75 -5.14
C HIS A 48 10.61 15.56 -5.85
N VAL A 49 10.59 14.65 -6.82
CA VAL A 49 9.35 14.26 -7.50
C VAL A 49 8.86 12.95 -6.91
N TYR A 50 7.56 12.87 -6.73
CA TYR A 50 6.87 11.70 -6.21
C TYR A 50 5.87 11.19 -7.23
N LEU A 51 5.74 9.88 -7.26
CA LEU A 51 4.76 9.14 -8.04
C LEU A 51 3.92 8.31 -7.07
N ARG A 52 2.60 8.46 -7.09
CA ARG A 52 1.73 7.63 -6.25
C ARG A 52 1.25 6.40 -7.01
N LEU A 53 1.65 5.22 -6.56
CA LEU A 53 1.18 3.95 -7.12
C LEU A 53 -0.21 3.58 -6.61
N GLN A 54 -0.88 2.68 -7.31
CA GLN A 54 -2.11 2.06 -6.81
C GLN A 54 -1.79 1.06 -5.70
N LYS A 55 -2.79 0.75 -4.87
CA LYS A 55 -2.63 -0.25 -3.80
C LYS A 55 -2.13 -1.58 -4.39
N ASN A 56 -1.09 -2.14 -3.78
CA ASN A 56 -0.42 -3.39 -4.16
C ASN A 56 0.42 -3.36 -5.45
N GLN A 57 0.65 -2.19 -6.06
CA GLN A 57 1.63 -2.07 -7.15
C GLN A 57 3.05 -1.95 -6.60
N THR A 58 4.00 -2.52 -7.33
CA THR A 58 5.43 -2.49 -7.02
C THR A 58 6.20 -1.62 -8.02
N LEU A 59 7.49 -1.37 -7.75
CA LEU A 59 8.37 -0.64 -8.67
C LEU A 59 8.51 -1.30 -10.05
N ASP A 60 8.31 -2.62 -10.14
CA ASP A 60 8.41 -3.38 -11.38
C ASP A 60 7.16 -3.24 -12.27
N ASP A 61 6.03 -2.87 -11.69
CA ASP A 61 4.76 -2.72 -12.42
C ASP A 61 4.63 -1.36 -13.11
N ILE A 62 5.58 -0.45 -12.89
CA ILE A 62 5.55 0.91 -13.42
C ILE A 62 5.96 0.89 -14.90
N HIS A 63 5.07 1.39 -15.76
CA HIS A 63 5.37 1.52 -17.18
C HIS A 63 6.60 2.41 -17.41
N GLN A 64 7.48 1.97 -18.32
CA GLN A 64 8.75 2.65 -18.57
C GLN A 64 8.56 4.11 -18.99
N ASP A 65 7.52 4.41 -19.76
CA ASP A 65 7.23 5.80 -20.17
C ASP A 65 6.85 6.72 -19.01
N VAL A 66 6.20 6.18 -17.96
CA VAL A 66 5.88 6.96 -16.75
C VAL A 66 7.15 7.24 -15.96
N LEU A 67 8.08 6.28 -15.91
CA LEU A 67 9.40 6.48 -15.31
C LEU A 67 10.18 7.55 -16.08
N ILE A 68 10.13 7.53 -17.42
CA ILE A 68 10.75 8.56 -18.26
C ILE A 68 10.12 9.92 -17.96
N ASP A 69 8.80 10.03 -17.86
CA ASP A 69 8.11 11.27 -17.50
C ASP A 69 8.59 11.84 -16.16
N ALA A 70 8.63 11.02 -15.11
CA ALA A 70 9.11 11.41 -13.79
C ALA A 70 10.57 11.85 -13.84
N CYS A 71 11.43 11.07 -14.52
CA CYS A 71 12.84 11.36 -14.70
C CYS A 71 13.08 12.68 -15.45
N GLN A 72 12.35 12.93 -16.53
CA GLN A 72 12.43 14.17 -17.29
C GLN A 72 11.96 15.38 -16.46
N LEU A 73 10.93 15.20 -15.63
CA LEU A 73 10.45 16.24 -14.73
C LEU A 73 11.49 16.59 -13.65
N VAL A 74 12.10 15.60 -13.01
CA VAL A 74 13.17 15.78 -12.01
C VAL A 74 14.36 16.51 -12.63
N LYS A 75 14.80 16.07 -13.82
CA LYS A 75 15.91 16.67 -14.55
C LYS A 75 15.62 18.13 -14.91
N ALA A 76 14.41 18.43 -15.40
CA ALA A 76 14.02 19.78 -15.78
C ALA A 76 13.96 20.73 -14.59
N ASN A 77 13.64 20.22 -13.39
CA ASN A 77 13.58 20.96 -12.14
C ASN A 77 14.85 20.83 -11.29
N SER A 78 15.99 20.51 -11.91
CA SER A 78 17.32 20.56 -11.28
C SER A 78 18.11 21.75 -11.83
N ILE A 79 18.70 22.55 -10.93
CA ILE A 79 19.50 23.74 -11.31
C ILE A 79 20.69 23.33 -12.17
N ASN A 80 21.46 22.34 -11.71
CA ASN A 80 22.65 21.84 -12.42
C ASN A 80 22.31 20.69 -13.38
N GLY A 81 21.42 19.78 -12.96
CA GLY A 81 21.07 18.59 -13.73
C GLY A 81 20.31 18.87 -15.03
N ASN A 82 19.66 20.02 -15.16
CA ASN A 82 19.00 20.40 -16.41
C ASN A 82 20.01 20.64 -17.56
N LYS A 83 21.25 21.08 -17.25
CA LYS A 83 22.28 21.41 -18.25
C LYS A 83 23.24 20.27 -18.56
N MET A 84 23.38 19.32 -17.64
CA MET A 84 24.27 18.17 -17.80
C MET A 84 23.61 17.10 -18.68
N ASN A 85 24.40 16.35 -19.45
CA ASN A 85 23.95 15.17 -20.19
C ASN A 85 24.37 13.90 -19.46
N ASN A 86 23.75 12.77 -19.79
CA ASN A 86 24.09 11.45 -19.23
C ASN A 86 24.05 11.43 -17.70
N ILE A 87 22.92 11.82 -17.13
CA ILE A 87 22.76 11.86 -15.68
C ILE A 87 21.96 10.67 -15.20
N ASP A 88 22.35 10.11 -14.07
CA ASP A 88 21.60 9.08 -13.39
C ASP A 88 20.56 9.71 -12.47
N ILE A 89 19.33 9.22 -12.57
CA ILE A 89 18.23 9.57 -11.68
C ILE A 89 17.96 8.37 -10.81
N VAL A 90 18.01 8.59 -9.50
CA VAL A 90 17.70 7.58 -8.50
C VAL A 90 16.22 7.59 -8.20
N TYR A 91 15.65 6.41 -8.03
CA TYR A 91 14.28 6.26 -7.56
C TYR A 91 14.14 5.07 -6.61
N THR A 92 13.28 5.23 -5.61
CA THR A 92 13.04 4.23 -4.56
C THR A 92 11.65 4.44 -3.95
N MET A 93 11.10 3.41 -3.33
CA MET A 93 9.90 3.55 -2.51
C MET A 93 10.15 4.50 -1.33
N TRP A 94 9.11 5.24 -0.94
CA TRP A 94 9.13 6.15 0.22
C TRP A 94 9.52 5.44 1.51
N ASP A 95 9.08 4.19 1.71
CA ASP A 95 9.43 3.37 2.88
C ASP A 95 10.94 3.15 3.06
N ASN A 96 11.73 3.28 1.99
CA ASN A 96 13.19 3.13 2.05
C ASN A 96 13.91 4.46 2.33
N LEU A 97 13.21 5.59 2.35
CA LEU A 97 13.79 6.89 2.67
C LEU A 97 14.05 6.98 4.17
N LYS A 98 15.28 7.39 4.52
CA LYS A 98 15.71 7.61 5.89
C LYS A 98 16.03 9.08 6.10
N LYS A 99 15.26 9.73 6.97
CA LYS A 99 15.52 11.09 7.44
C LYS A 99 15.80 11.08 8.93
N THR A 100 16.96 11.58 9.35
CA THR A 100 17.28 11.79 10.78
C THR A 100 17.14 13.26 11.15
N PRO A 101 16.81 13.61 12.42
CA PRO A 101 16.71 15.00 12.86
C PRO A 101 18.01 15.80 12.72
N SER A 102 19.15 15.11 12.64
CA SER A 102 20.47 15.71 12.45
C SER A 102 20.79 16.07 10.99
N MET A 103 19.98 15.63 10.03
CA MET A 103 20.20 15.90 8.61
C MET A 103 19.68 17.28 8.23
N GLU A 104 20.42 17.99 7.37
CA GLU A 104 20.01 19.29 6.86
C GLU A 104 18.71 19.19 6.05
N VAL A 105 17.98 20.30 5.95
CA VAL A 105 16.73 20.40 5.19
C VAL A 105 17.01 20.07 3.72
N GLY A 106 16.29 19.09 3.17
CA GLY A 106 16.49 18.57 1.81
C GLY A 106 17.48 17.40 1.70
N GLN A 107 18.30 17.13 2.73
CA GLN A 107 19.16 15.96 2.74
C GLN A 107 18.36 14.70 3.09
N VAL A 108 18.47 13.66 2.27
CA VAL A 108 17.80 12.38 2.47
C VAL A 108 18.82 11.25 2.36
N SER A 109 18.69 10.23 3.21
CA SER A 109 19.47 9.00 3.14
C SER A 109 18.55 7.81 2.85
N PHE A 110 19.12 6.62 2.71
CA PHE A 110 18.37 5.40 2.42
C PHE A 110 18.57 4.38 3.55
N HIS A 111 17.52 3.64 3.88
CA HIS A 111 17.62 2.52 4.80
C HIS A 111 18.45 1.38 4.18
N ASN A 112 18.19 1.07 2.91
CA ASN A 112 18.89 0.04 2.17
C ASN A 112 19.28 0.56 0.77
N PRO A 113 20.58 0.78 0.49
CA PRO A 113 21.02 1.31 -0.80
C PRO A 113 20.77 0.34 -1.96
N LYS A 114 20.60 -0.97 -1.68
CA LYS A 114 20.32 -1.98 -2.71
C LYS A 114 18.92 -1.87 -3.32
N LEU A 115 17.98 -1.24 -2.62
CA LEU A 115 16.61 -1.03 -3.10
C LEU A 115 16.49 0.21 -3.99
N VAL A 116 17.55 1.02 -4.06
CA VAL A 116 17.59 2.22 -4.91
C VAL A 116 17.89 1.79 -6.34
N ARG A 117 17.00 2.14 -7.26
CA ARG A 117 17.17 1.92 -8.70
C ARG A 117 17.69 3.18 -9.36
N LYS A 118 18.42 3.01 -10.46
CA LYS A 118 18.96 4.12 -11.25
C LYS A 118 18.44 4.04 -12.68
N MET A 119 18.09 5.19 -13.24
CA MET A 119 17.76 5.35 -14.65
C MET A 119 18.67 6.41 -15.25
N ARG A 120 19.41 6.03 -16.30
CA ARG A 120 20.28 6.96 -17.01
C ARG A 120 19.47 7.75 -18.03
N VAL A 121 19.53 9.08 -17.92
CA VAL A 121 18.89 10.02 -18.84
C VAL A 121 19.94 10.79 -19.60
N GLU A 122 20.03 10.55 -20.91
CA GLU A 122 21.03 11.18 -21.78
C GLU A 122 20.79 12.69 -21.91
N ARG A 123 19.56 13.07 -22.30
CA ARG A 123 19.19 14.45 -22.60
C ARG A 123 17.78 14.77 -22.11
N ARG A 124 17.53 16.06 -21.92
CA ARG A 124 16.18 16.56 -21.63
C ARG A 124 15.30 16.42 -22.88
N ILE A 125 14.10 15.90 -22.69
CA ILE A 125 13.08 15.80 -23.72
C ILE A 125 12.04 16.90 -23.46
N ASN A 126 12.09 17.98 -24.24
CA ASN A 126 11.22 19.14 -24.05
C ASN A 126 9.73 18.81 -24.27
N GLU A 127 9.42 17.89 -25.17
CA GLU A 127 8.04 17.48 -25.45
C GLU A 127 7.35 16.89 -24.21
N VAL A 128 8.05 16.00 -23.49
CA VAL A 128 7.58 15.39 -22.24
C VAL A 128 7.34 16.45 -21.18
N VAL A 129 8.32 17.32 -20.95
CA VAL A 129 8.22 18.38 -19.94
C VAL A 129 7.10 19.36 -20.27
N ASN A 130 6.96 19.77 -21.53
CA ASN A 130 5.89 20.67 -21.96
C ASN A 130 4.52 20.03 -21.84
N ARG A 131 4.39 18.73 -22.15
CA ARG A 131 3.14 17.98 -21.93
C ARG A 131 2.76 17.95 -20.46
N LEU A 132 3.70 17.62 -19.58
CA LEU A 132 3.44 17.57 -18.13
C LEU A 132 3.06 18.97 -17.60
N ASN A 133 3.78 20.01 -18.00
CA ASN A 133 3.50 21.39 -17.57
C ASN A 133 2.10 21.90 -17.99
N LYS A 134 1.51 21.39 -19.07
CA LYS A 134 0.12 21.71 -19.44
C LYS A 134 -0.90 21.17 -18.44
N THR A 135 -0.55 20.11 -17.72
CA THR A 135 -1.38 19.48 -16.68
C THR A 135 -1.00 19.91 -15.27
N LYS A 136 -0.15 20.92 -15.15
CA LYS A 136 0.33 21.41 -13.86
C LYS A 136 -0.83 22.06 -13.10
N ILE A 137 -1.07 21.57 -11.89
CA ILE A 137 -2.04 22.13 -10.94
C ILE A 137 -1.28 22.49 -9.66
N GLU A 138 -1.58 23.65 -9.09
CA GLU A 138 -0.95 24.12 -7.87
C GLU A 138 -1.98 24.01 -6.73
N GLU A 139 -1.63 23.28 -5.67
CA GLU A 139 -2.51 23.10 -4.52
C GLU A 139 -1.75 23.28 -3.20
N HIS A 140 -2.53 23.55 -2.14
CA HIS A 140 -2.05 23.61 -0.76
C HIS A 140 -2.69 22.50 0.08
N PRO A 141 -2.39 21.23 -0.22
CA PRO A 141 -2.92 20.10 0.53
C PRO A 141 -2.39 20.10 1.97
N ASN A 142 -3.25 19.71 2.91
CA ASN A 142 -2.83 19.42 4.27
C ASN A 142 -2.42 17.94 4.37
N PHE A 143 -1.13 17.66 4.21
CA PHE A 143 -0.60 16.29 4.16
C PHE A 143 -0.85 15.49 5.43
N GLN A 144 -0.80 16.15 6.58
CA GLN A 144 -1.07 15.51 7.86
C GLN A 144 -2.51 14.98 7.91
N GLN A 145 -3.49 15.78 7.52
CA GLN A 145 -4.89 15.36 7.48
C GLN A 145 -5.12 14.20 6.51
N GLN A 146 -4.51 14.24 5.32
CA GLN A 146 -4.62 13.15 4.34
C GLN A 146 -4.04 11.83 4.87
N ARG A 147 -2.92 11.89 5.59
CA ARG A 147 -2.32 10.70 6.22
C ARG A 147 -3.19 10.17 7.35
N GLU A 148 -3.69 11.05 8.22
CA GLU A 148 -4.55 10.67 9.35
C GLU A 148 -5.87 10.05 8.90
N GLU A 149 -6.51 10.60 7.87
CA GLU A 149 -7.74 10.06 7.30
C GLU A 149 -7.52 8.64 6.76
N ARG A 150 -6.44 8.45 6.00
CA ARG A 150 -6.07 7.14 5.47
C ARG A 150 -5.78 6.13 6.57
N ASP A 151 -4.90 6.48 7.52
CA ASP A 151 -4.55 5.61 8.64
C ASP A 151 -5.80 5.29 9.50
N GLY A 152 -6.75 6.24 9.57
CA GLY A 152 -8.08 6.08 10.14
C GLY A 152 -8.90 5.01 9.42
N LEU A 153 -9.02 5.10 8.10
CA LEU A 153 -9.74 4.15 7.25
C LEU A 153 -9.12 2.75 7.33
N GLU A 154 -7.79 2.63 7.21
CA GLU A 154 -7.10 1.34 7.30
C GLU A 154 -7.30 0.67 8.67
N ARG A 155 -7.32 1.46 9.75
CA ARG A 155 -7.62 0.96 11.10
C ARG A 155 -9.06 0.48 11.22
N GLN A 156 -10.02 1.15 10.58
CA GLN A 156 -11.42 0.73 10.56
C GLN A 156 -11.60 -0.56 9.76
N ASP A 157 -11.00 -0.66 8.58
CA ASP A 157 -11.10 -1.85 7.73
C ASP A 157 -10.43 -3.06 8.40
N ARG A 158 -9.25 -2.89 9.02
CA ARG A 158 -8.63 -3.95 9.81
C ARG A 158 -9.52 -4.43 10.96
N LYS A 159 -10.20 -3.49 11.65
CA LYS A 159 -11.16 -3.85 12.71
C LYS A 159 -12.37 -4.63 12.18
N LYS A 160 -12.89 -4.26 11.00
CA LYS A 160 -14.00 -4.98 10.35
C LYS A 160 -13.58 -6.41 9.99
N VAL A 161 -12.43 -6.59 9.35
CA VAL A 161 -11.90 -7.91 8.97
C VAL A 161 -11.71 -8.81 10.20
N VAL A 162 -11.12 -8.28 11.27
CA VAL A 162 -10.93 -9.04 12.53
C VAL A 162 -12.28 -9.40 13.17
N ARG A 163 -13.25 -8.49 13.17
CA ARG A 163 -14.59 -8.75 13.70
C ARG A 163 -15.31 -9.84 12.91
N GLU A 164 -15.29 -9.75 11.59
CA GLU A 164 -15.89 -10.76 10.70
C GLU A 164 -15.23 -12.12 10.85
N HIS A 165 -13.90 -12.18 10.99
CA HIS A 165 -13.19 -13.44 11.25
C HIS A 165 -13.67 -14.07 12.56
N LYS A 166 -13.74 -13.27 13.63
CA LYS A 166 -14.19 -13.73 14.95
C LYS A 166 -15.66 -14.18 14.95
N GLU A 167 -16.52 -13.52 14.19
CA GLU A 167 -17.92 -13.93 14.02
C GLU A 167 -18.02 -15.27 13.26
N ARG A 168 -17.28 -15.43 12.15
CA ARG A 168 -17.23 -16.70 11.41
C ARG A 168 -16.71 -17.86 12.27
N GLU A 169 -15.69 -17.63 13.09
CA GLU A 169 -15.17 -18.66 14.00
C GLU A 169 -16.20 -19.07 15.06
N LYS A 170 -16.92 -18.11 15.63
CA LYS A 170 -18.00 -18.38 16.59
C LYS A 170 -19.14 -19.17 15.96
N ASP A 171 -19.55 -18.82 14.74
CA ASP A 171 -20.61 -19.53 14.03
C ASP A 171 -20.20 -20.96 13.67
N MET A 172 -18.95 -21.18 13.27
CA MET A 172 -18.42 -22.53 13.03
C MET A 172 -18.38 -23.38 14.31
N LEU A 173 -17.96 -22.80 15.44
CA LEU A 173 -17.96 -23.47 16.74
C LEU A 173 -19.39 -23.84 17.17
N LYS A 174 -20.35 -22.93 17.01
CA LYS A 174 -21.75 -23.16 17.36
C LYS A 174 -22.36 -24.28 16.52
N LYS A 175 -22.18 -24.26 15.19
CA LYS A 175 -22.63 -25.35 14.30
C LYS A 175 -22.02 -26.69 14.67
N LYS A 176 -20.71 -26.72 14.97
CA LYS A 176 -20.03 -27.96 15.39
C LYS A 176 -20.60 -28.51 16.70
N LEU A 177 -20.96 -27.64 17.63
CA LEU A 177 -21.58 -28.02 18.90
C LEU A 177 -23.01 -28.55 18.69
N GLU A 178 -23.82 -27.86 17.88
CA GLU A 178 -25.17 -28.31 17.49
C GLU A 178 -25.13 -29.66 16.76
N GLU A 179 -24.18 -29.87 15.84
CA GLU A 179 -23.99 -31.17 15.19
C GLU A 179 -23.55 -32.26 16.17
N ALA A 180 -22.66 -31.95 17.12
CA ALA A 180 -22.24 -32.89 18.14
C ALA A 180 -23.39 -33.25 19.09
N GLU A 181 -24.25 -32.29 19.43
CA GLU A 181 -25.45 -32.50 20.22
C GLU A 181 -26.49 -33.33 19.47
N MET A 182 -26.72 -33.08 18.17
CA MET A 182 -27.60 -33.91 17.34
C MET A 182 -27.08 -35.35 17.16
N LYS A 183 -25.74 -35.54 17.09
CA LYS A 183 -25.10 -36.87 17.02
C LYS A 183 -25.07 -37.57 18.38
N SER A 184 -25.01 -36.81 19.46
CA SER A 184 -25.15 -37.29 20.83
C SER A 184 -26.63 -37.59 21.07
N TYR A 185 -27.03 -38.86 21.01
CA TYR A 185 -28.37 -39.33 21.37
C TYR A 185 -28.76 -39.11 22.85
N SER A 186 -28.17 -38.14 23.55
CA SER A 186 -28.44 -37.79 24.95
C SER A 186 -29.90 -37.40 25.21
N SER A 187 -30.57 -36.78 24.24
CA SER A 187 -32.01 -36.47 24.31
C SER A 187 -32.93 -37.72 24.24
N LEU A 188 -32.43 -38.83 23.68
CA LEU A 188 -33.16 -40.11 23.64
C LEU A 188 -33.00 -40.93 24.93
N HIS A 189 -31.95 -40.69 25.73
CA HIS A 189 -31.75 -41.34 27.02
C HIS A 189 -32.58 -40.65 28.12
N LYS A 190 -33.91 -40.78 28.05
CA LYS A 190 -34.78 -40.45 29.18
C LYS A 190 -34.77 -41.63 30.16
N PRO A 191 -34.41 -41.44 31.45
CA PRO A 191 -34.38 -42.54 32.42
C PRO A 191 -35.75 -43.20 32.59
N GLU A 192 -36.84 -42.47 32.34
CA GLU A 192 -38.22 -42.98 32.37
C GLU A 192 -38.56 -43.97 31.25
N LYS A 193 -37.76 -44.05 30.18
CA LYS A 193 -37.97 -44.94 29.02
C LYS A 193 -36.88 -46.00 28.86
N MET A 194 -35.94 -46.08 29.80
CA MET A 194 -34.91 -47.12 29.79
C MET A 194 -35.38 -48.32 30.62
N SER A 195 -35.73 -49.42 29.97
CA SER A 195 -35.91 -50.73 30.62
C SER A 195 -34.57 -51.46 30.66
N THR A 196 -34.25 -52.10 31.77
CA THR A 196 -33.08 -52.97 31.91
C THR A 196 -33.44 -54.38 31.43
N ASN A 197 -32.59 -55.01 30.61
CA ASN A 197 -32.75 -56.40 30.12
C ASN A 197 -32.70 -57.47 31.24
N TYR A 198 -32.75 -57.08 32.50
CA TYR A 198 -32.73 -57.98 33.64
C TYR A 198 -34.14 -58.47 34.04
N ASP A 199 -35.20 -57.83 33.53
CA ASP A 199 -36.61 -58.17 33.79
C ASP A 199 -37.37 -58.58 32.51
N ASP A 200 -36.68 -58.87 31.40
CA ASP A 200 -37.33 -59.46 30.22
C ASP A 200 -37.25 -60.99 30.39
N ASP A 201 -38.33 -61.52 30.96
CA ASP A 201 -38.50 -62.92 31.26
C ASP A 201 -38.29 -63.74 29.96
N ASN A 202 -37.53 -64.80 30.12
CA ASN A 202 -37.05 -65.68 29.09
C ASN A 202 -38.21 -66.33 28.30
N ASP A 203 -38.69 -65.69 27.23
CA ASP A 203 -39.63 -66.30 26.27
C ASP A 203 -38.84 -67.04 25.17
N SER A 204 -38.20 -68.11 25.61
CA SER A 204 -37.86 -69.25 24.75
C SER A 204 -39.16 -69.97 24.35
N ASP A 205 -39.59 -69.86 23.08
CA ASP A 205 -39.80 -71.02 22.20
C ASP A 205 -40.49 -70.68 20.86
N ASP A 206 -40.10 -71.48 19.86
CA ASP A 206 -40.83 -71.85 18.64
C ASP A 206 -40.46 -71.16 17.31
N PHE A 207 -39.43 -71.70 16.67
CA PHE A 207 -39.33 -71.72 15.21
C PHE A 207 -38.90 -73.13 14.75
N MET A 208 -39.88 -73.91 14.27
CA MET A 208 -39.66 -75.05 13.36
C MET A 208 -39.12 -74.57 12.00
#